data_AF-A0A0W7X3B5-F1
#
_entry.id   AF-A0A0W7X3B5-F1
#
_cell.length_a   1.000
_cell.length_b   1.000
_cell.length_c   1.000
_cell.angle_alpha   90.00
_cell.angle_beta   90.00
_cell.angle_gamma   90.00
#
_symmetry.space_group_name_H-M   'P 1'
#
loop_
_entity.id
_entity.type
_entity.pdbx_description
1 polymer ?
#
loop_
_entity_poly.entity_id
_entity_poly.type
_entity_poly.pdbx_seq_one_letter_code
_entity_poly.pdbx_strand_id
1 'polypeptide(L)' 'MSALAAPAAEATPLSPGQLALFRVQARPHLTIDYARPDGGPLTGADFAVLARLARTATTRKAD' A
#
# COMPACT_ATOMS: atom_id res chain seq x y z
N MET A 1 18.69 -35.30 4.97
CA MET A 1 17.58 -34.35 4.72
C MET A 1 18.09 -33.30 3.75
N SER A 2 17.77 -33.43 2.46
CA SER A 2 18.22 -32.44 1.46
C SER A 2 17.26 -31.26 1.46
N ALA A 3 17.78 -30.06 1.67
CA ALA A 3 17.05 -28.82 1.50
C ALA A 3 16.73 -28.62 0.02
N LEU A 4 15.45 -28.46 -0.31
CA LEU A 4 15.00 -28.07 -1.64
C LEU A 4 15.42 -26.60 -1.84
N ALA A 5 16.42 -26.35 -2.69
CA ALA A 5 16.80 -24.98 -3.04
C ALA A 5 15.61 -24.31 -3.75
N ALA A 6 15.20 -23.13 -3.26
CA ALA A 6 14.17 -22.35 -3.94
C ALA A 6 14.67 -21.97 -5.35
N PRO A 7 13.82 -22.06 -6.39
CA PRO A 7 14.23 -21.70 -7.73
C PRO A 7 14.61 -20.22 -7.78
N ALA A 8 15.67 -19.90 -8.54
CA ALA A 8 16.09 -18.54 -8.77
C ALA A 8 14.93 -17.75 -9.39
N ALA A 9 14.63 -16.57 -8.84
CA ALA A 9 13.59 -15.70 -9.39
C ALA A 9 14.04 -15.23 -10.78
N GLU A 10 13.47 -15.82 -11.83
CA GLU A 10 13.66 -15.36 -13.19
C GLU A 10 12.94 -14.01 -13.36
N ALA A 11 13.66 -12.98 -13.79
CA ALA A 11 13.09 -11.66 -13.98
C ALA A 11 12.13 -11.68 -15.18
N THR A 12 10.87 -11.32 -14.95
CA THR A 12 9.87 -11.19 -16.03
C THR A 12 10.36 -10.15 -17.05
N PRO A 13 10.52 -10.52 -18.34
CA PRO A 13 10.90 -9.57 -19.38
C PRO A 13 9.88 -8.43 -19.45
N LEU A 14 10.35 -7.18 -19.42
CA LEU A 14 9.49 -6.01 -19.55
C LEU A 14 9.26 -5.68 -21.03
N SER A 15 8.01 -5.68 -21.49
CA SER A 15 7.66 -5.20 -22.84
C SER A 15 7.14 -3.75 -22.81
N PRO A 16 7.40 -2.94 -23.85
CA PRO A 16 6.70 -1.67 -24.02
C PRO A 16 5.18 -1.90 -23.98
N GLY A 17 4.46 -1.14 -23.16
CA GLY A 17 3.00 -1.26 -23.02
C GLY A 17 2.51 -2.36 -22.08
N GLN A 18 3.37 -3.16 -21.45
CA GLN A 18 2.97 -4.18 -20.46
C GLN A 18 2.14 -3.60 -19.30
N LEU A 19 2.47 -2.37 -18.89
CA LEU A 19 1.73 -1.66 -17.84
C LEU A 19 0.40 -1.05 -18.32
N ALA A 20 0.21 -0.86 -19.63
CA ALA A 20 -1.03 -0.31 -20.18
C ALA A 20 -2.22 -1.28 -20.04
N LEU A 21 -1.95 -2.57 -19.82
CA LEU A 21 -2.96 -3.60 -19.52
C LEU A 21 -3.56 -3.43 -18.13
N PHE A 22 -2.88 -2.74 -17.22
CA PHE A 22 -3.35 -2.49 -15.86
C PHE A 22 -4.10 -1.17 -15.82
N ARG A 23 -5.31 -1.18 -15.25
CA ARG A 23 -6.04 0.05 -14.98
C ARG A 23 -5.29 0.86 -13.93
N VAL A 24 -4.60 1.91 -14.36
CA VAL A 24 -4.01 2.89 -13.46
C VAL A 24 -5.14 3.75 -12.91
N GLN A 25 -5.40 3.65 -11.61
CA GLN A 25 -6.32 4.58 -10.96
C GLN A 25 -5.71 5.99 -11.00
N ALA A 26 -6.51 6.97 -11.42
CA ALA A 26 -6.07 8.36 -11.55
C ALA A 26 -5.64 8.99 -10.22
N ARG A 27 -6.07 8.43 -9.08
CA ARG A 27 -5.74 8.91 -7.75
C ARG A 27 -5.36 7.74 -6.83
N PRO A 28 -4.38 7.92 -5.92
CA PRO A 28 -4.09 6.93 -4.90
C PRO A 28 -5.30 6.76 -3.98
N HIS A 29 -5.65 5.50 -3.71
CA HIS A 29 -6.70 5.13 -2.77
C HIS A 29 -6.06 4.40 -1.58
N LEU A 30 -6.49 4.74 -0.36
CA LEU A 30 -6.00 4.12 0.88
C LEU A 30 -7.18 3.80 1.79
N THR A 31 -7.21 2.57 2.28
CA THR A 31 -8.12 2.14 3.35
C THR A 31 -7.28 1.90 4.61
N ILE A 32 -7.74 2.43 5.74
CA ILE A 32 -7.09 2.23 7.04
C ILE A 32 -8.12 1.62 7.99
N ASP A 33 -7.90 0.36 8.34
CA ASP A 33 -8.67 -0.31 9.40
C ASP A 33 -8.05 0.07 10.74
N TYR A 34 -8.83 0.76 11.58
CA TYR A 34 -8.36 1.26 12.87
C TYR A 34 -9.40 1.04 13.95
N ALA A 35 -8.94 0.49 15.07
CA ALA A 35 -9.69 0.36 16.31
C ALA A 35 -8.79 0.80 17.46
N ARG A 36 -9.37 1.49 18.45
CA ARG A 36 -8.62 1.86 19.65
C ARG A 36 -8.39 0.62 20.51
N PRO A 37 -7.24 0.54 21.20
CA PRO A 37 -6.90 -0.62 22.03
C PRO A 37 -7.82 -0.77 23.25
N ASP A 38 -8.44 0.32 23.70
CA ASP A 38 -9.42 0.33 24.78
C ASP A 38 -10.83 -0.09 24.31
N GLY A 39 -11.01 -0.36 23.01
CA GLY A 39 -12.32 -0.67 22.41
C GLY A 39 -13.29 0.51 22.41
N GLY A 40 -12.83 1.70 22.81
CA GLY A 40 -13.65 2.90 22.87
C GLY A 40 -13.95 3.48 21.48
N PRO A 41 -14.93 4.39 21.38
CA PRO A 41 -15.20 5.08 20.13
C PRO A 41 -14.00 5.91 19.69
N LEU A 42 -13.90 6.12 18.38
CA LEU A 42 -12.91 7.02 17.81
C LEU A 42 -13.15 8.46 18.27
N THR A 43 -12.06 9.13 18.63
CA THR A 43 -12.07 10.53 19.06
C THR A 43 -11.57 11.44 17.95
N GLY A 44 -11.77 12.75 18.10
CA GLY A 44 -11.20 13.74 17.17
C GLY A 44 -9.67 13.65 17.05
N ALA A 45 -8.96 13.25 18.12
CA ALA A 45 -7.52 13.05 18.09
C ALA A 45 -7.12 11.86 17.21
N ASP A 46 -7.87 10.75 17.27
CA ASP A 46 -7.65 9.58 16.40
C ASP A 46 -7.82 9.98 14.92
N PHE A 47 -8.90 10.72 14.60
CA PHE A 47 -9.12 11.22 13.24
C PHE A 47 -8.00 12.14 12.75
N ALA A 48 -7.44 12.99 13.61
CA ALA A 48 -6.33 13.87 13.25
C ALA A 48 -5.06 13.07 12.88
N VAL A 49 -4.78 11.99 13.61
CA VAL A 49 -3.66 11.07 13.31
C VAL A 49 -3.91 10.32 12.00
N LEU A 50 -5.10 9.74 11.82
CA LEU A 50 -5.46 9.03 10.59
C LEU A 50 -5.40 9.94 9.36
N ALA A 51 -5.87 11.18 9.48
CA ALA A 51 -5.76 12.18 8.41
C ALA A 51 -4.31 12.53 8.08
N ARG A 52 -3.43 12.62 9.09
CA ARG A 52 -2.00 12.84 8.88
C ARG A 52 -1.36 11.66 8.14
N LEU A 53 -1.65 10.43 8.56
CA LEU A 53 -1.17 9.21 7.90
C LEU A 53 -1.62 9.15 6.44
N ALA A 54 -2.90 9.41 6.17
CA ALA A 54 -3.45 9.40 4.82
C ALA A 54 -2.77 10.44 3.91
N ARG A 55 -2.50 11.65 4.42
CA ARG A 55 -1.74 12.66 3.67
C ARG A 55 -0.33 12.19 3.36
N THR A 56 0.43 11.71 4.35
CA THR A 56 1.80 11.24 4.12
C THR A 56 1.88 10.07 3.13
N ALA A 57 0.91 9.15 3.16
CA ALA A 57 0.86 8.02 2.24
C ALA A 57 0.53 8.43 0.79
N THR A 58 -0.19 9.54 0.61
CA THR A 58 -0.63 10.01 -0.72
C THR A 58 0.26 11.10 -1.32
N THR A 59 1.05 11.82 -0.51
CA THR A 59 1.96 12.87 -0.99
C THR A 59 3.34 12.37 -1.44
N ARG A 60 3.73 11.13 -1.11
CA ARG A 60 5.03 10.54 -1.51
C ARG A 60 5.09 10.10 -2.98
N LYS A 61 4.33 10.76 -3.86
CA LYS A 61 4.29 10.54 -5.33
C LYS A 61 4.59 11.84 -6.10
N ALA A 62 5.33 12.74 -5.47
CA ALA A 62 5.84 13.96 -6.09
C ALA A 62 7.36 13.98 -5.94
N ASP A 63 8.01 12.98 -6.55
CA ASP A 63 9.42 12.98 -6.95
C ASP A 63 9.53 12.11 -8.22
#